data_AF-A0ABD0QWU8-F1
#
_entry.id   AF-A0ABD0QWU8-F1
#
_cell.length_a   1.000
_cell.length_b   1.000
_cell.length_c   1.000
_cell.angle_alpha   90.00
_cell.angle_beta   90.00
_cell.angle_gamma   90.00
#
_symmetry.space_group_name_H-M   'P 1'
#
loop_
_entity.id
_entity.type
_entity.pdbx_description
1 polymer ?
#
loop_
_entity_poly.entity_id
_entity_poly.type
_entity_poly.pdbx_seq_one_letter_code
_entity_poly.pdbx_strand_id
1 'polypeptide(L)' 'QLMFPLHFVGMLSRFDIEGSVEGSGHSAQAGALRLAISRALLSFVSEGEVENMRQGV' A
#
# COMPACT_ATOMS: atom_id res chain seq x y z
N GLN A 1 -6.73 5.20 5.50
CA GLN A 1 -5.73 4.11 5.46
C GLN A 1 -5.12 3.88 4.08
N LEU A 2 -5.87 4.03 2.98
CA LEU A 2 -5.36 3.68 1.63
C LEU A 2 -4.35 4.66 1.04
N MET A 3 -4.36 5.93 1.44
CA MET A 3 -3.38 6.92 0.95
C MET A 3 -1.99 6.78 1.58
N PHE A 4 -1.89 6.15 2.76
CA PHE A 4 -0.64 6.12 3.54
C PHE A 4 0.53 5.47 2.78
N PRO A 5 0.39 4.30 2.13
CA PRO A 5 1.50 3.66 1.43
C PRO A 5 2.01 4.51 0.25
N LEU A 6 1.09 5.08 -0.53
CA LEU A 6 1.43 5.90 -1.70
C LEU A 6 2.08 7.23 -1.33
N HIS A 7 1.60 7.86 -0.25
CA HIS A 7 2.20 9.10 0.26
C HIS A 7 3.59 8.84 0.83
N PHE A 8 3.77 7.72 1.55
CA PHE A 8 5.02 7.37 2.20
C PHE A 8 6.18 7.17 1.20
N VAL A 9 5.93 6.53 0.05
CA VAL A 9 6.95 6.36 -1.00
C VAL A 9 6.94 7.47 -2.07
N GLY A 10 6.20 8.57 -1.86
CA GLY A 10 6.15 9.69 -2.81
C GLY A 10 5.54 9.36 -4.18
N MET A 11 4.79 8.26 -4.30
CA MET A 11 4.20 7.76 -5.55
C MET A 11 2.72 8.14 -5.71
N LEU A 12 2.26 9.14 -4.98
CA LEU A 12 0.91 9.68 -5.13
C LEU A 12 0.66 10.10 -6.58
N SER A 13 -0.51 9.70 -7.10
CA SER A 13 -0.97 9.97 -8.47
C SER A 13 -0.10 9.38 -9.60
N ARG A 14 0.78 8.42 -9.31
CA ARG A 14 1.62 7.75 -10.33
C ARG A 14 1.09 6.38 -10.76
N PHE A 15 0.16 5.81 -10.01
CA PHE A 15 -0.35 4.47 -10.25
C PHE A 15 -1.87 4.48 -10.22
N ASP A 16 -2.47 3.79 -11.19
CA ASP A 16 -3.86 3.37 -11.12
C ASP A 16 -3.93 2.04 -10.36
N ILE A 17 -4.82 1.97 -9.37
CA ILE A 17 -4.97 0.80 -8.50
C ILE A 17 -6.40 0.28 -8.66
N GLU A 18 -6.51 -0.94 -9.17
CA GLU A 18 -7.76 -1.70 -9.22
C GLU A 18 -7.62 -2.94 -8.34
N GLY A 19 -8.61 -3.21 -7.49
CA GLY A 19 -8.57 -4.37 -6.59
C GLY A 19 -9.93 -4.69 -5.99
N SER A 20 -10.25 -5.97 -5.93
CA SER A 20 -11.46 -6.50 -5.28
C SER A 20 -11.12 -7.05 -3.91
N VAL A 21 -11.97 -6.77 -2.92
CA VAL A 21 -11.91 -7.37 -1.59
C VAL A 21 -13.27 -7.95 -1.27
N GLU A 22 -13.30 -9.21 -0.83
CA GLU A 22 -14.52 -9.93 -0.49
C GLU A 22 -14.51 -10.38 0.97
N GLY A 23 -15.68 -10.37 1.61
CA GLY A 23 -15.86 -10.73 3.01
C GLY A 23 -15.47 -9.66 4.03
N SER A 24 -15.71 -9.95 5.32
CA SER A 24 -15.49 -9.07 6.48
C SER A 24 -16.23 -7.71 6.46
N GLY A 25 -15.99 -6.84 7.45
CA GLY A 25 -16.57 -5.50 7.54
C GLY A 25 -15.69 -4.40 6.94
N HIS A 26 -16.27 -3.21 6.71
CA HIS A 26 -15.64 -2.07 6.03
C HIS A 26 -14.21 -1.73 6.52
N SER A 27 -13.98 -1.70 7.83
CA SER A 27 -12.66 -1.37 8.40
C SER A 27 -11.61 -2.47 8.16
N ALA A 28 -12.02 -3.74 8.17
CA ALA A 28 -11.13 -4.87 7.93
C ALA A 28 -10.70 -4.90 6.45
N GLN A 29 -11.65 -4.65 5.54
CA GLN A 29 -11.39 -4.53 4.12
C GLN A 29 -10.40 -3.40 3.79
N ALA A 30 -10.57 -2.22 4.41
CA ALA A 30 -9.63 -1.11 4.22
C ALA A 30 -8.20 -1.43 4.69
N GLY A 31 -8.05 -2.24 5.75
CA GLY A 31 -6.76 -2.73 6.23
C GLY A 31 -6.13 -3.75 5.28
N ALA A 32 -6.93 -4.67 4.74
CA ALA A 32 -6.50 -5.67 3.76
C ALA A 32 -6.00 -5.02 2.47
N LEU A 33 -6.78 -4.07 1.92
CA LEU A 33 -6.38 -3.29 0.75
C LEU A 33 -5.11 -2.49 1.01
N ARG A 34 -4.93 -1.89 2.19
CA ARG A 34 -3.68 -1.20 2.54
C ARG A 34 -2.48 -2.14 2.48
N LEU A 35 -2.58 -3.35 3.03
CA LEU A 35 -1.51 -4.34 2.99
C LEU A 35 -1.24 -4.83 1.55
N ALA A 36 -2.29 -5.04 0.76
CA ALA A 36 -2.16 -5.43 -0.64
C ALA A 36 -1.42 -4.36 -1.46
N ILE A 37 -1.80 -3.09 -1.32
CA ILE A 37 -1.15 -1.96 -1.98
C ILE A 37 0.31 -1.84 -1.52
N SER A 38 0.58 -1.95 -0.21
CA SER A 38 1.96 -1.92 0.30
C SER A 38 2.83 -3.02 -0.31
N ARG A 39 2.31 -4.25 -0.47
CA ARG A 39 3.04 -5.35 -1.08
C ARG A 39 3.24 -5.16 -2.59
N ALA A 40 2.24 -4.66 -3.29
CA ALA A 40 2.35 -4.38 -4.72
C ALA A 40 3.39 -3.29 -5.02
N LEU A 41 3.46 -2.25 -4.16
CA LEU A 41 4.45 -1.18 -4.29
C LEU A 41 5.89 -1.68 -4.17
N LEU A 42 6.16 -2.76 -3.43
CA LEU A 42 7.52 -3.34 -3.30
C LEU A 42 8.15 -3.72 -4.65
N SER A 43 7.34 -4.02 -5.67
CA SER A 43 7.84 -4.34 -7.02
C SER A 43 8.28 -3.12 -7.83
N PHE A 44 7.95 -1.90 -7.36
CA PHE A 44 8.19 -0.64 -8.09
C PHE A 44 9.11 0.32 -7.34
N VAL A 45 9.57 -0.04 -6.15
CA VAL A 45 10.43 0.79 -5.29
C VAL A 45 11.77 0.09 -5.05
N SER A 46 12.80 0.89 -4.75
CA SER A 46 14.15 0.39 -4.49
C SER A 46 14.26 -0.36 -3.15
N GLU A 47 15.27 -1.22 -2.97
CA GLU A 47 15.48 -1.98 -1.73
C GLU A 47 15.55 -1.09 -0.47
N GLY A 48 16.06 0.15 -0.61
CA GLY A 48 16.08 1.12 0.49
C GLY A 48 14.68 1.61 0.89
N GLU A 49 13.80 1.83 -0.08
CA GLU A 49 12.41 2.23 0.16
C GLU A 49 11.59 1.07 0.75
N VAL A 50 11.88 -0.17 0.34
CA VAL A 50 11.31 -1.38 0.94
C VAL A 50 11.64 -1.46 2.44
N GLU A 51 12.89 -1.20 2.83
CA GLU A 51 13.28 -1.25 4.23
C GLU A 51 12.65 -0.11 5.04
N ASN A 52 12.52 1.10 4.47
CA ASN A 52 11.78 2.20 5.10
C ASN A 52 10.31 1.82 5.34
N MET A 53 9.65 1.19 4.37
CA MET A 53 8.28 0.68 4.55
C MET A 53 8.19 -0.41 5.61
N ARG A 54 9.22 -1.24 5.77
CA ARG A 54 9.28 -2.29 6.80
C ARG A 54 9.44 -1.69 8.21
N GLN A 55 10.28 -0.67 8.36
CA GLN A 55 10.48 0.00 9.64
C GLN A 55 9.31 0.92 10.01
N GLY A 56 8.56 1.42 9.02
CA GLY A 56 7.53 2.43 9.24
C GLY A 56 8.11 3.76 9.74
N VAL A 57 9.36 4.06 9.37
CA VAL A 57 10.16 5.24 9.76
C VAL A 57 10.41 6.12 8.55
#